data_AF-A0A314YSM6-F1
#
_entry.id   AF-A0A314YSM6-F1
#
_cell.length_a   1.000
_cell.length_b   1.000
_cell.length_c   1.000
_cell.angle_alpha   90.00
_cell.angle_beta   90.00
_cell.angle_gamma   90.00
#
_symmetry.space_group_name_H-M   'P 1'
#
loop_
_entity.id
_entity.type
_entity.pdbx_description
1 polymer ?
#
loop_
_entity_poly.entity_id
_entity_poly.type
_entity_poly.pdbx_seq_one_letter_code
_entity_poly.pdbx_strand_id
1 'polypeptide(L)' 'MDIEQKQEEIIDHFVKQASSLEGTALGSLVVEATSHPSLFAFSEILAVPNVLQEIGYDIFNCYNWYF' A
#
# COMPACT_ATOMS: atom_id res chain seq x y z
N MET A 1 -13.82 -14.78 15.07
CA MET A 1 -13.71 -15.44 13.77
C MET A 1 -14.25 -14.58 12.62
N ASP A 2 -15.03 -13.52 12.91
CA ASP A 2 -15.55 -12.60 11.87
C ASP A 2 -14.67 -11.37 11.57
N ILE A 3 -13.79 -10.98 12.50
CA ILE A 3 -12.96 -9.76 12.38
C ILE A 3 -11.79 -9.98 11.42
N GLU A 4 -11.26 -11.21 11.39
CA GLU A 4 -10.14 -11.60 10.52
C GLU A 4 -10.58 -11.69 9.05
N GLN A 5 -11.75 -12.28 8.77
CA GLN A 5 -12.28 -12.36 7.39
C GLN A 5 -12.57 -10.99 6.79
N LYS A 6 -13.10 -10.07 7.61
CA LYS A 6 -13.37 -8.71 7.15
C LYS A 6 -12.09 -7.97 6.79
N GLN A 7 -10.99 -8.21 7.51
CA GLN A 7 -9.70 -7.65 7.16
C GLN A 7 -9.14 -8.24 5.87
N GLU A 8 -9.25 -9.57 5.68
CA GLU A 8 -8.80 -10.26 4.47
C GLU A 8 -9.48 -9.71 3.20
N GLU A 9 -10.81 -9.52 3.22
CA GLU A 9 -11.54 -8.92 2.09
C GLU A 9 -11.04 -7.51 1.76
N ILE A 10 -10.77 -6.70 2.79
CA ILE A 10 -10.28 -5.34 2.61
C ILE A 10 -8.86 -5.36 2.06
N ILE A 11 -8.00 -6.27 2.54
CA ILE A 11 -6.64 -6.46 2.02
C ILE A 11 -6.68 -6.88 0.55
N ASP A 12 -7.48 -7.89 0.19
CA ASP A 12 -7.61 -8.35 -1.20
C ASP A 12 -8.10 -7.24 -2.13
N HIS A 13 -9.04 -6.41 -1.67
CA HIS A 13 -9.50 -5.23 -2.40
C HIS A 13 -8.36 -4.23 -2.64
N PHE A 14 -7.60 -3.88 -1.59
CA PHE A 14 -6.47 -2.96 -1.72
C PHE A 14 -5.32 -3.54 -2.55
N VAL A 15 -5.03 -4.83 -2.45
CA VAL A 15 -4.00 -5.51 -3.25
C VAL A 15 -4.39 -5.50 -4.74
N LYS A 16 -5.65 -5.79 -5.06
CA LYS A 16 -6.17 -5.68 -6.43
C LYS A 16 -6.11 -4.25 -6.94
N GLN A 17 -6.51 -3.27 -6.15
CA GLN A 17 -6.39 -1.87 -6.53
C GLN A 17 -4.94 -1.46 -6.75
N ALA A 18 -4.03 -1.80 -5.83
CA ALA A 18 -2.60 -1.54 -5.94
C ALA A 18 -1.98 -2.20 -7.18
N SER A 19 -2.44 -3.38 -7.58
CA SER A 19 -1.99 -4.04 -8.81
C SER A 19 -2.45 -3.33 -10.10
N SER A 20 -3.54 -2.56 -10.03
CA SER A 20 -4.13 -1.82 -11.15
C SER A 20 -3.75 -0.33 -11.20
N LEU A 21 -3.20 0.18 -10.10
CA LEU A 21 -2.82 1.58 -9.92
C LEU A 21 -1.30 1.75 -10.02
N GLU A 22 -0.87 2.89 -10.53
CA GLU A 22 0.53 3.25 -10.72
C GLU A 22 0.78 4.70 -10.27
N GLY A 23 2.02 5.02 -9.86
CA GLY A 23 2.44 6.36 -9.47
C GLY A 23 1.76 6.90 -8.21
N THR A 24 1.40 8.19 -8.24
CA THR A 24 0.83 8.93 -7.09
C THR A 24 -0.47 8.33 -6.54
N ALA A 25 -1.21 7.55 -7.33
CA ALA A 25 -2.44 6.90 -6.89
C ALA A 25 -2.18 5.78 -5.85
N LEU A 26 -1.01 5.14 -5.89
CA LEU A 26 -0.60 4.14 -4.89
C LEU A 26 -0.38 4.79 -3.52
N GLY A 27 0.20 6.00 -3.48
CA GLY A 27 0.37 6.75 -2.25
C GLY A 27 -0.96 7.05 -1.57
N SER A 28 -1.97 7.50 -2.32
CA SER A 28 -3.32 7.70 -1.79
C SER A 28 -3.96 6.41 -1.29
N LEU A 29 -3.77 5.31 -2.01
CA LEU A 29 -4.29 3.99 -1.62
C LEU A 29 -3.67 3.49 -0.31
N VAL A 30 -2.37 3.67 -0.11
CA VAL A 30 -1.67 3.29 1.13
C VAL A 30 -2.16 4.14 2.31
N VAL A 31 -2.38 5.45 2.09
CA VAL A 31 -2.96 6.33 3.13
C VAL A 31 -4.38 5.89 3.51
N GLU A 32 -5.19 5.50 2.53
CA GLU A 32 -6.54 5.00 2.77
C GLU A 32 -6.53 3.65 3.51
N ALA A 33 -5.65 2.73 3.11
CA ALA A 33 -5.48 1.44 3.78
C ALA A 33 -5.01 1.61 5.23
N THR A 34 -3.98 2.44 5.46
CA THR A 34 -3.41 2.71 6.80
C THR A 34 -4.35 3.49 7.72
N SER A 35 -5.26 4.27 7.15
CA SER A 35 -6.30 4.99 7.91
C SER A 35 -7.53 4.12 8.21
N HIS A 36 -7.57 2.89 7.70
CA HIS A 36 -8.74 2.04 7.83
C HIS A 36 -8.79 1.38 9.23
N PRO A 37 -9.82 1.65 10.07
CA PRO A 37 -9.84 1.27 11.49
C PRO A 37 -10.01 -0.24 11.76
N SER A 38 -10.19 -1.04 10.70
CA SER A 38 -10.33 -2.50 10.76
C SER A 38 -9.17 -3.23 10.09
N LEU A 39 -8.13 -2.51 9.67
CA LEU A 39 -6.95 -3.08 9.03
C LEU A 39 -5.76 -3.00 10.00
N PHE A 40 -5.27 -4.16 10.43
CA PHE A 40 -4.12 -4.24 11.35
C PHE A 40 -2.85 -4.76 10.66
N ALA A 41 -2.98 -5.38 9.49
CA ALA A 41 -1.84 -5.89 8.71
C ALA A 41 -1.79 -5.24 7.33
N PHE A 42 -0.60 -4.73 6.98
CA PHE A 42 -0.33 -4.05 5.72
C PHE A 42 0.72 -4.78 4.88
N SER A 43 1.27 -5.87 5.39
CA SER A 43 2.37 -6.62 4.79
C SER A 43 2.06 -7.07 3.36
N GLU A 44 0.81 -7.45 3.11
CA GLU A 44 0.36 -7.95 1.81
C GLU A 44 0.15 -6.83 0.78
N ILE A 45 -0.32 -5.66 1.24
CA ILE A 45 -0.42 -4.45 0.41
C ILE A 45 0.98 -3.93 0.06
N LEU A 46 1.90 -3.93 1.03
CA LEU A 46 3.30 -3.52 0.84
C LEU A 46 4.10 -4.51 -0.01
N ALA A 47 3.69 -5.78 -0.06
CA ALA A 47 4.32 -6.79 -0.92
C ALA A 47 3.98 -6.61 -2.41
N VAL A 48 3.01 -5.75 -2.75
CA VAL A 48 2.68 -5.46 -4.15
C VAL A 48 3.86 -4.73 -4.80
N PRO A 49 4.40 -5.24 -5.91
CA PRO A 49 5.60 -4.68 -6.55
C PRO A 49 5.42 -3.22 -6.94
N ASN A 50 4.21 -2.79 -7.32
CA ASN A 50 3.91 -1.39 -7.64
C ASN A 50 4.09 -0.47 -6.42
N VAL A 51 3.62 -0.89 -5.24
CA VAL A 51 3.78 -0.15 -3.98
C VAL A 51 5.25 -0.13 -3.54
N LEU A 52 5.91 -1.30 -3.62
CA LEU A 52 7.32 -1.46 -3.32
C LEU A 52 8.22 -0.59 -4.21
N GLN A 53 7.82 -0.45 -5.48
CA GLN A 53 8.53 0.35 -6.45
C GLN A 53 8.35 1.84 -6.17
N GLU A 54 7.15 2.32 -5.85
CA GLU A 54 6.95 3.73 -5.44
C GLU A 54 7.67 4.08 -4.13
N ILE A 55 7.56 3.25 -3.10
CA ILE A 55 8.31 3.45 -1.84
C ILE A 55 9.82 3.38 -2.09
N GLY A 56 10.26 2.47 -2.95
CA GLY A 56 11.67 2.36 -3.36
C GLY A 56 12.13 3.60 -4.14
N TYR A 57 11.33 4.09 -5.08
CA TYR A 57 11.62 5.31 -5.84
C TYR A 57 11.68 6.53 -4.94
N ASP A 58 10.82 6.63 -3.91
CA ASP A 58 10.86 7.71 -2.94
C ASP A 58 12.10 7.63 -2.05
N ILE A 59 12.48 6.44 -1.55
CA ILE A 59 13.73 6.25 -0.80
C ILE A 59 14.95 6.66 -1.67
N PHE A 60 15.00 6.25 -2.94
CA PHE A 60 16.09 6.65 -3.84
C PHE A 60 16.05 8.13 -4.22
N ASN A 61 14.87 8.77 -4.30
CA ASN A 61 14.76 10.21 -4.54
C ASN A 61 15.08 11.06 -3.30
N CYS A 62 14.81 10.58 -2.10
CA CYS A 62 15.23 11.24 -0.86
C CYS A 62 16.77 11.35 -0.76
N TYR A 63 17.52 10.42 -1.37
CA TYR A 63 18.98 10.54 -1.50
C TYR A 63 19.45 11.49 -2.62
N ASN A 64 18.54 12.05 -3.42
CA ASN A 64 18.84 13.02 -4.49
C ASN A 64 18.47 14.47 -4.13
N TRP A 65 18.11 14.75 -2.87
CA TRP A 65 17.90 16.13 -2.36
C TRP A 65 19.15 16.75 -1.72
N TYR A 66 20.35 16.28 -2.10
CA TYR A 66 21.62 16.93 -1.79
C TYR A 66 22.63 16.73 -2.94
N PHE A 67 22.34 17.31 -4.11
CA PHE A 67 23.38 17.78 -5.01
C PHE A 67 22.94 19.05 -5.75
#